data_AF-A0A0A6X7I7-F1
#
_entry.id   AF-A0A0A6X7I7-F1
#
_cell.length_a   1.000
_cell.length_b   1.000
_cell.length_c   1.000
_cell.angle_alpha   90.00
_cell.angle_beta   90.00
_cell.angle_gamma   90.00
#
_symmetry.space_group_name_H-M   'P 1'
#
loop_
_entity.id
_entity.type
_entity.pdbx_description
1 polymer ?
#
loop_
_entity_poly.entity_id
_entity_poly.type
_entity_poly.pdbx_seq_one_letter_code
_entity_poly.pdbx_strand_id
1 'polypeptide(L)'
;MAFSQGFTPHPKISYASAAPTGVGSEAEYLEIGLQAPVDPEQLRVALDAALSPGLDILEAVIAGEGSLADRIDASQWRLELPQVEPAVAEKAVTAFLDSAEVLVERMTKQGKRAFDARAAVSRCAVAAEPDLPSGAVAVPCAIIDLVVRQVTPAVRPDDVLSGLRVVAGLEPPVPPRVTRLAQGTLTAQGEIVDPLDADRGGVGIGER
;
A
#
# COMPACT_ATOMS: atom_id res chain seq x y z
N MET A 1 -5.73 9.18 25.46
CA MET A 1 -5.77 9.95 24.19
C MET A 1 -5.52 11.42 24.45
N ALA A 2 -4.54 12.04 23.78
CA ALA A 2 -4.39 13.50 23.73
C ALA A 2 -5.30 14.09 22.65
N PHE A 3 -5.57 15.39 22.75
CA PHE A 3 -6.45 16.12 21.84
C PHE A 3 -5.73 17.30 21.18
N SER A 4 -6.16 17.68 19.98
CA SER A 4 -5.70 18.89 19.30
C SER A 4 -6.04 20.15 20.11
N GLN A 5 -5.21 21.18 19.97
CA GLN A 5 -5.47 22.47 20.59
C GLN A 5 -6.30 23.31 19.61
N GLY A 6 -7.53 23.69 19.99
CA GLY A 6 -8.45 24.45 19.14
C GLY A 6 -9.89 24.46 19.67
N PHE A 7 -10.78 25.16 18.96
CA PHE A 7 -12.19 25.32 19.35
C PHE A 7 -13.02 24.02 19.25
N THR A 8 -12.51 22.99 18.55
CA THR A 8 -13.09 21.65 18.51
C THR A 8 -11.95 20.63 18.65
N PRO A 9 -11.61 20.23 19.89
CA PRO A 9 -10.53 19.28 20.14
C PRO A 9 -10.89 17.91 19.58
N HIS A 10 -10.05 17.38 18.72
CA HIS A 10 -10.16 16.02 18.19
C HIS A 10 -9.02 15.14 18.75
N PRO A 11 -9.24 13.82 18.92
CA PRO A 11 -8.15 12.92 19.27
C PRO A 11 -6.97 13.11 18.31
N LYS A 12 -5.76 13.18 18.85
CA LYS A 12 -4.54 13.28 18.04
C LYS A 12 -4.25 11.91 17.42
N ILE A 13 -4.78 11.69 16.23
CA ILE A 13 -4.53 10.51 15.41
C ILE A 13 -4.15 11.00 14.01
N SER A 14 -3.01 10.56 13.51
CA SER A 14 -2.53 10.86 12.16
C SER A 14 -2.37 9.55 11.40
N TYR A 15 -2.92 9.45 10.19
CA TYR A 15 -2.76 8.28 9.33
C TYR A 15 -1.72 8.59 8.25
N ALA A 16 -0.73 7.72 8.07
CA ALA A 16 0.41 8.00 7.20
C ALA A 16 0.01 8.01 5.72
N SER A 17 -0.69 6.97 5.27
CA SER A 17 -1.34 6.97 3.95
C SER A 17 -2.58 6.07 3.94
N ALA A 18 -3.72 6.63 3.57
CA ALA A 18 -4.96 5.86 3.46
C ALA A 18 -5.00 5.07 2.14
N ALA A 19 -5.32 3.78 2.23
CA ALA A 19 -5.60 2.98 1.05
C ALA A 19 -6.83 3.52 0.29
N PRO A 20 -6.85 3.44 -1.06
CA PRO A 20 -8.05 3.73 -1.85
C PRO A 20 -9.27 2.90 -1.42
N THR A 21 -10.48 3.43 -1.60
CA THR A 21 -11.71 2.68 -1.33
C THR A 21 -11.79 1.42 -2.18
N GLY A 22 -12.14 0.28 -1.57
CA GLY A 22 -12.33 -1.00 -2.27
C GLY A 22 -11.08 -1.87 -2.39
N VAL A 23 -9.94 -1.43 -1.83
CA VAL A 23 -8.70 -2.22 -1.79
C VAL A 23 -8.43 -2.71 -0.37
N GLY A 24 -7.78 -3.88 -0.25
CA GLY A 24 -7.25 -4.38 1.02
C GLY A 24 -5.91 -3.74 1.35
N SER A 25 -5.54 -3.74 2.63
CA SER A 25 -4.17 -3.41 3.04
C SER A 25 -3.77 -4.22 4.26
N GLU A 26 -2.53 -4.70 4.25
CA GLU A 26 -1.85 -5.39 5.35
C GLU A 26 -0.79 -4.51 6.02
N ALA A 27 -0.65 -3.26 5.57
CA ALA A 27 0.42 -2.35 5.94
C ALA A 27 -0.15 -0.96 6.18
N GLU A 28 -1.07 -0.82 7.12
CA GLU A 28 -1.61 0.48 7.54
C GLU A 28 -0.83 1.03 8.72
N TYR A 29 -0.53 2.32 8.68
CA TYR A 29 0.31 2.98 9.66
C TYR A 29 -0.39 4.25 10.19
N LEU A 30 -0.38 4.41 11.52
CA LEU A 30 -0.95 5.56 12.19
C LEU A 30 -0.12 5.95 13.41
N GLU A 31 -0.17 7.23 13.77
CA GLU A 31 0.44 7.80 14.97
C GLU A 31 -0.65 8.25 15.94
N ILE A 32 -0.51 7.91 17.22
CA ILE A 32 -1.45 8.31 18.28
C ILE A 32 -0.73 9.19 19.29
N GLY A 33 -1.23 10.42 19.48
CA GLY A 33 -0.81 11.28 20.57
C GLY A 33 -1.50 10.89 21.89
N LEU A 34 -0.71 10.64 22.93
CA LEU A 34 -1.20 10.30 24.28
C LEU A 34 -0.91 11.41 25.29
N GLN A 35 -1.69 11.46 26.38
CA GLN A 35 -1.53 12.47 27.43
C GLN A 35 -0.41 12.12 28.42
N ALA A 36 -0.07 10.84 28.51
CA ALA A 36 0.98 10.30 29.35
C ALA A 36 1.61 9.12 28.62
N PRO A 37 2.88 8.76 28.94
CA PRO A 37 3.49 7.54 28.47
C PRO A 37 2.66 6.31 28.86
N VAL A 38 2.55 5.36 27.95
CA VAL A 38 1.94 4.05 28.19
C VAL A 38 2.85 2.97 27.63
N ASP A 39 2.75 1.76 28.17
CA ASP A 39 3.38 0.59 27.59
C ASP A 39 2.78 0.32 26.18
N PRO A 40 3.59 0.34 25.10
CA PRO A 40 3.10 0.12 23.74
C PRO A 40 2.40 -1.21 23.56
N GLU A 41 2.87 -2.28 24.21
CA GLU A 41 2.27 -3.61 24.07
C GLU A 41 0.91 -3.68 24.75
N GLN A 42 0.75 -3.05 25.92
CA GLN A 42 -0.54 -2.94 26.57
C GLN A 42 -1.53 -2.11 25.74
N LEU A 43 -1.07 -1.03 25.10
CA LEU A 43 -1.88 -0.25 24.17
C LEU A 43 -2.28 -1.07 22.95
N ARG A 44 -1.34 -1.83 22.37
CA ARG A 44 -1.55 -2.70 21.21
C ARG A 44 -2.69 -3.70 21.48
N VAL A 45 -2.60 -4.44 22.58
CA VAL A 45 -3.62 -5.43 23.00
C VAL A 45 -4.97 -4.77 23.27
N ALA A 46 -4.98 -3.61 23.93
CA ALA A 46 -6.22 -2.90 24.25
C ALA A 46 -6.93 -2.37 22.99
N LEU A 47 -6.18 -1.88 22.01
CA LEU A 47 -6.72 -1.43 20.73
C LEU A 47 -7.23 -2.60 19.90
N ASP A 48 -6.46 -3.67 19.77
CA ASP A 48 -6.84 -4.89 19.05
C ASP A 48 -8.17 -5.46 19.56
N ALA A 49 -8.32 -5.58 20.88
CA ALA A 49 -9.56 -6.05 21.50
C ALA A 49 -10.77 -5.11 21.30
N ALA A 50 -10.54 -3.84 20.97
CA ALA A 50 -11.60 -2.85 20.77
C ALA A 50 -12.04 -2.70 19.30
N LEU A 51 -11.29 -3.28 18.36
CA LEU A 51 -11.57 -3.17 16.93
C LEU A 51 -12.58 -4.21 16.44
N SER A 52 -13.21 -3.90 15.31
CA SER A 52 -14.09 -4.84 14.63
C SER A 52 -13.28 -5.96 13.97
N PRO A 53 -13.84 -7.18 13.84
CA PRO A 53 -13.16 -8.27 13.12
C PRO A 53 -12.69 -7.83 11.73
N GLY A 54 -11.46 -8.23 11.37
CA GLY A 54 -10.79 -7.85 10.12
C GLY A 54 -9.92 -6.59 10.22
N LEU A 55 -9.77 -6.01 11.42
CA LEU A 55 -8.79 -4.98 11.73
C LEU A 55 -7.95 -5.43 12.92
N ASP A 56 -6.70 -5.80 12.65
CA ASP A 56 -5.78 -6.32 13.66
C ASP A 56 -4.67 -5.30 13.94
N ILE A 57 -4.33 -5.06 15.20
CA ILE A 57 -3.17 -4.25 15.57
C ILE A 57 -1.95 -5.16 15.69
N LEU A 58 -1.12 -5.13 14.64
CA LEU A 58 0.08 -5.97 14.54
C LEU A 58 1.20 -5.57 15.49
N GLU A 59 1.44 -4.26 15.63
CA GLU A 59 2.56 -3.73 16.41
C GLU A 59 2.27 -2.31 16.90
N ALA A 60 2.88 -1.94 18.03
CA ALA A 60 2.95 -0.57 18.50
C ALA A 60 4.35 -0.27 19.04
N VAL A 61 4.91 0.87 18.65
CA VAL A 61 6.22 1.36 19.10
C VAL A 61 6.09 2.80 19.61
N ILE A 62 7.04 3.26 20.40
CA ILE A 62 7.12 4.67 20.78
C ILE A 62 7.67 5.44 19.58
N ALA A 63 6.89 6.38 19.06
CA ALA A 63 7.30 7.20 17.93
C ALA A 63 8.56 8.01 18.26
N GLY A 64 9.58 7.92 17.41
CA GLY A 64 10.78 8.75 17.44
C GLY A 64 10.54 10.16 16.88
N GLU A 65 11.63 10.84 16.52
CA GLU A 65 11.54 12.15 15.88
C GLU A 65 11.06 12.04 14.41
N GLY A 66 10.44 13.12 13.92
CA GLY A 66 9.88 13.22 12.57
C GLY A 66 8.45 12.71 12.43
N SER A 67 7.86 12.84 11.24
CA SER A 67 6.55 12.24 10.94
C SER A 67 6.71 10.86 10.35
N LEU A 68 5.86 9.91 10.78
CA LEU A 68 5.75 8.60 10.15
C LEU A 68 5.48 8.68 8.63
N ALA A 69 4.71 9.68 8.19
CA ALA A 69 4.41 9.89 6.77
C ALA A 69 5.68 10.20 5.95
N ASP A 70 6.67 10.87 6.54
CA ASP A 70 7.92 11.20 5.86
C ASP A 70 8.81 9.98 5.62
N ARG A 71 8.52 8.85 6.29
CA ARG A 71 9.26 7.57 6.18
C ARG A 71 8.68 6.66 5.10
N ILE A 72 7.67 7.11 4.37
CA ILE A 72 6.95 6.33 3.36
C ILE A 72 7.07 7.03 2.00
N ASP A 73 7.83 6.44 1.08
CA ASP A 73 8.01 6.95 -0.28
C ASP A 73 7.54 5.96 -1.36
N ALA A 74 7.10 4.76 -0.97
CA ALA A 74 6.61 3.74 -1.88
C ALA A 74 5.62 2.78 -1.22
N SER A 75 4.90 2.04 -2.05
CA SER A 75 4.00 0.97 -1.62
C SER A 75 4.10 -0.24 -2.56
N GLN A 76 4.12 -1.43 -1.96
CA GLN A 76 4.04 -2.71 -2.65
C GLN A 76 2.59 -3.19 -2.66
N TRP A 77 2.15 -3.61 -3.83
CA TRP A 77 0.79 -4.03 -4.11
C TRP A 77 0.81 -5.40 -4.76
N ARG A 78 -0.18 -6.21 -4.41
CA ARG A 78 -0.59 -7.40 -5.12
C ARG A 78 -1.88 -7.11 -5.87
N LEU A 79 -1.89 -7.32 -7.17
CA LEU A 79 -3.09 -7.27 -8.00
C LEU A 79 -3.42 -8.68 -8.48
N GLU A 80 -4.52 -9.24 -7.99
CA GLU A 80 -5.06 -10.50 -8.49
C GLU A 80 -6.06 -10.20 -9.60
N LEU A 81 -5.89 -10.88 -10.74
CA LEU A 81 -6.71 -10.78 -11.93
C LEU A 81 -7.38 -12.13 -12.19
N PRO A 82 -8.52 -12.44 -11.52
CA PRO A 82 -9.21 -13.70 -11.75
C PRO A 82 -9.67 -13.80 -13.20
N GLN A 83 -9.61 -15.02 -13.74
CA GLN A 83 -9.92 -15.37 -15.13
C GLN A 83 -8.99 -14.74 -16.18
N VAL A 84 -7.84 -14.19 -15.75
CA VAL A 84 -6.77 -13.73 -16.65
C VAL A 84 -5.63 -14.74 -16.62
N GLU A 85 -5.23 -15.19 -17.81
CA GLU A 85 -4.06 -16.05 -17.99
C GLU A 85 -2.76 -15.30 -17.64
N PRO A 86 -1.83 -15.87 -16.85
CA PRO A 86 -0.56 -15.25 -16.52
C PRO A 86 0.21 -14.75 -17.76
N ALA A 87 0.24 -15.55 -18.83
CA ALA A 87 0.90 -15.17 -20.08
C ALA A 87 0.29 -13.93 -20.77
N VAL A 88 -1.01 -13.66 -20.56
CA VAL A 88 -1.67 -12.43 -21.06
C VAL A 88 -1.25 -11.23 -20.21
N ALA A 89 -1.22 -11.40 -18.89
CA ALA A 89 -0.73 -10.36 -17.97
C ALA A 89 0.76 -10.06 -18.20
N GLU A 90 1.60 -11.06 -18.45
CA GLU A 90 3.03 -10.90 -18.73
C GLU A 90 3.29 -10.04 -19.96
N LYS A 91 2.54 -10.28 -21.05
CA LYS A 91 2.61 -9.45 -22.26
C LYS A 91 2.21 -8.02 -21.98
N ALA A 92 1.14 -7.81 -21.21
CA ALA A 92 0.68 -6.46 -20.85
C ALA A 92 1.69 -5.72 -19.97
N VAL A 93 2.25 -6.40 -18.97
CA VAL A 93 3.29 -5.86 -18.08
C VAL A 93 4.55 -5.52 -18.87
N THR A 94 4.96 -6.38 -19.80
CA THR A 94 6.12 -6.11 -20.69
C THR A 94 5.87 -4.87 -21.52
N ALA A 95 4.72 -4.77 -22.21
CA ALA A 95 4.37 -3.59 -23.00
C ALA A 95 4.30 -2.30 -22.18
N PHE A 96 3.79 -2.38 -20.94
CA PHE A 96 3.77 -1.25 -20.01
C PHE A 96 5.17 -0.82 -19.59
N LEU A 97 6.06 -1.77 -19.26
CA LEU A 97 7.42 -1.46 -18.83
C LEU A 97 8.30 -0.91 -19.95
N ASP A 98 8.12 -1.41 -21.17
CA ASP A 98 8.83 -0.98 -22.39
C ASP A 98 8.37 0.40 -22.90
N SER A 99 7.20 0.86 -22.45
CA SER A 99 6.71 2.20 -22.77
C SER A 99 7.46 3.25 -21.94
N ALA A 100 7.96 4.30 -22.60
CA ALA A 100 8.62 5.42 -21.91
C ALA A 100 7.64 6.28 -21.11
N GLU A 101 6.38 6.33 -21.54
CA GLU A 101 5.29 7.09 -20.93
C GLU A 101 3.98 6.31 -21.14
N VAL A 102 3.12 6.25 -20.12
CA VAL A 102 1.77 5.67 -20.18
C VAL A 102 0.78 6.64 -19.56
N LEU A 103 0.16 7.45 -20.42
CA LEU A 103 -0.80 8.47 -20.00
C LEU A 103 -2.16 7.86 -19.65
N VAL A 104 -2.64 8.15 -18.45
CA VAL A 104 -3.98 7.75 -17.98
C VAL A 104 -4.77 8.97 -17.51
N GLU A 105 -6.09 8.88 -17.57
CA GLU A 105 -7.00 9.95 -17.14
C GLU A 105 -7.65 9.63 -15.81
N ARG A 106 -7.64 10.58 -14.86
CA ARG A 106 -8.42 10.50 -13.63
C ARG A 106 -9.31 11.72 -13.46
N MET A 107 -10.51 11.50 -12.93
CA MET A 107 -11.42 12.59 -12.57
C MET A 107 -10.92 13.31 -11.32
N THR A 108 -10.89 14.64 -11.38
CA THR A 108 -10.58 15.52 -10.25
C THR A 108 -11.74 16.48 -10.00
N LYS A 109 -11.67 17.26 -8.91
CA LYS A 109 -12.64 18.34 -8.67
C LYS A 109 -12.69 19.38 -9.81
N GLN A 110 -11.62 19.48 -10.61
CA GLN A 110 -11.48 20.42 -11.74
C GLN A 110 -11.74 19.76 -13.10
N GLY A 111 -12.23 18.51 -13.12
CA GLY A 111 -12.46 17.73 -14.34
C GLY A 111 -11.41 16.64 -14.55
N LYS A 112 -11.41 16.04 -15.76
CA LYS A 112 -10.45 15.00 -16.14
C LYS A 112 -9.06 15.57 -16.25
N ARG A 113 -8.07 14.87 -15.68
CA ARG A 113 -6.66 15.22 -15.80
C ARG A 113 -5.86 13.99 -16.25
N ALA A 114 -5.05 14.18 -17.28
CA ALA A 114 -4.08 13.18 -17.72
C ALA A 114 -2.77 13.32 -16.93
N PHE A 115 -2.13 12.19 -16.65
CA PHE A 115 -0.78 12.11 -16.08
C PHE A 115 -0.14 10.78 -16.45
N ASP A 116 1.19 10.72 -16.40
CA ASP A 116 1.93 9.51 -16.67
C ASP A 116 1.89 8.56 -15.46
N ALA A 117 1.28 7.38 -15.64
CA ALA A 117 1.28 6.33 -14.63
C ALA A 117 2.62 5.57 -14.59
N ARG A 118 3.36 5.50 -15.71
CA ARG A 118 4.60 4.72 -15.83
C ARG A 118 5.73 5.28 -14.98
N ALA A 119 5.85 6.61 -14.90
CA ALA A 119 6.90 7.31 -14.15
C ALA A 119 6.98 6.91 -12.66
N ALA A 120 5.85 6.54 -12.03
CA ALA A 120 5.84 6.18 -10.61
C ALA A 120 6.12 4.69 -10.36
N VAL A 121 6.08 3.83 -11.38
CA VAL A 121 6.22 2.37 -11.23
C VAL A 121 7.71 2.01 -11.20
N SER A 122 8.17 1.52 -10.04
CA SER A 122 9.55 1.04 -9.85
C SER A 122 9.69 -0.46 -10.13
N ARG A 123 8.64 -1.25 -9.92
CA ARG A 123 8.56 -2.68 -10.25
C ARG A 123 7.15 -3.04 -10.69
N CYS A 124 7.04 -3.86 -11.72
CA CYS A 124 5.79 -4.49 -12.13
C CYS A 124 6.15 -5.86 -12.72
N ALA A 125 5.68 -6.94 -12.13
CA ALA A 125 6.00 -8.29 -12.61
C ALA A 125 4.81 -9.21 -12.36
N VAL A 126 4.61 -10.20 -13.22
CA VAL A 126 3.68 -11.29 -12.93
C VAL A 126 4.38 -12.26 -11.99
N ALA A 127 3.74 -12.59 -10.87
CA ALA A 127 4.24 -13.60 -9.95
C ALA A 127 4.16 -14.98 -10.62
N ALA A 128 5.18 -15.82 -10.41
CA ALA A 128 5.11 -17.21 -10.85
C ALA A 128 3.94 -17.90 -10.14
N GLU A 129 3.20 -18.75 -10.86
CA GLU A 129 2.16 -19.56 -10.25
C GLU A 129 2.77 -20.38 -9.11
N PRO A 130 2.17 -20.43 -7.92
CA PRO A 130 2.57 -21.43 -6.94
C PRO A 130 2.32 -22.82 -7.55
N ASP A 131 3.29 -23.74 -7.40
CA ASP A 131 3.15 -25.15 -7.78
C ASP A 131 1.98 -25.78 -6.99
N LEU A 132 0.75 -25.61 -7.49
CA LEU A 132 -0.41 -26.26 -6.94
C LEU A 132 -0.34 -27.75 -7.31
N PRO A 133 -0.62 -28.69 -6.38
CA PRO A 133 -0.72 -30.09 -6.72
C PRO A 133 -1.81 -30.27 -7.79
N SER A 134 -1.36 -30.63 -8.99
CA SER A 134 -2.17 -30.87 -10.19
C SER A 134 -3.34 -31.82 -9.90
N GLY A 135 -4.57 -31.36 -10.14
CA GLY A 135 -5.76 -32.21 -10.05
C GLY A 135 -7.12 -31.51 -10.23
N ALA A 136 -7.21 -30.20 -10.08
CA ALA A 136 -8.41 -29.42 -10.40
C ALA A 136 -8.07 -28.39 -11.48
N VAL A 137 -8.95 -28.24 -12.49
CA VAL A 137 -8.87 -27.13 -13.44
C VAL A 137 -9.19 -25.86 -12.65
N ALA A 138 -8.16 -25.22 -12.09
CA ALA A 138 -8.31 -23.93 -11.45
C ALA A 138 -8.66 -22.90 -12.53
N VAL A 139 -9.63 -22.04 -12.24
CA VAL A 139 -9.85 -20.85 -13.06
C VAL A 139 -8.54 -20.04 -13.04
N PRO A 140 -7.98 -19.65 -14.20
CA PRO A 140 -6.69 -18.96 -14.25
C PRO A 140 -6.77 -17.66 -13.44
N CYS A 141 -5.68 -17.30 -12.76
CA CYS A 141 -5.60 -16.05 -11.99
C CYS A 141 -4.19 -15.49 -12.10
N ALA A 142 -4.01 -14.46 -12.92
CA ALA A 142 -2.73 -13.76 -12.98
C ALA A 142 -2.56 -12.88 -11.74
N ILE A 143 -1.38 -12.94 -11.12
CA ILE A 143 -1.02 -12.12 -9.97
C ILE A 143 0.09 -11.17 -10.40
N ILE A 144 -0.10 -9.87 -10.22
CA ILE A 144 0.91 -8.85 -10.51
C ILE A 144 1.46 -8.32 -9.18
N ASP A 145 2.78 -8.43 -9.01
CA ASP A 145 3.54 -7.74 -7.97
C ASP A 145 3.96 -6.36 -8.48
N LEU A 146 3.46 -5.31 -7.84
CA LEU A 146 3.62 -3.93 -8.25
C LEU A 146 4.25 -3.13 -7.11
N VAL A 147 5.25 -2.31 -7.42
CA VAL A 147 5.79 -1.29 -6.51
C VAL A 147 5.64 0.08 -7.16
N VAL A 148 4.98 0.99 -6.42
CA VAL A 148 4.70 2.35 -6.87
C VAL A 148 5.33 3.35 -5.89
N ARG A 149 6.09 4.31 -6.42
CA ARG A 149 6.60 5.45 -5.66
C ARG A 149 5.47 6.45 -5.39
N GLN A 150 5.48 7.03 -4.19
CA GLN A 150 4.61 8.13 -3.82
C GLN A 150 5.14 9.41 -4.45
N VAL A 151 4.45 9.87 -5.49
CA VAL A 151 4.78 11.08 -6.24
C VAL A 151 3.56 11.98 -6.34
N THR A 152 3.75 13.20 -6.85
CA THR A 152 2.64 14.12 -7.15
C THR A 152 2.57 14.36 -8.66
N PRO A 153 1.44 14.03 -9.34
CA PRO A 153 0.22 13.43 -8.80
C PRO A 153 0.40 11.96 -8.39
N ALA A 154 -0.31 11.53 -7.35
CA ALA A 154 -0.23 10.15 -6.88
C ALA A 154 -0.75 9.17 -7.93
N VAL A 155 0.03 8.13 -8.21
CA VAL A 155 -0.35 6.98 -9.05
C VAL A 155 -0.90 5.89 -8.14
N ARG A 156 -2.11 5.43 -8.42
CA ARG A 156 -2.80 4.36 -7.70
C ARG A 156 -2.69 3.04 -8.48
N PRO A 157 -2.91 1.88 -7.83
CA PRO A 157 -3.00 0.61 -8.54
C PRO A 157 -3.98 0.63 -9.72
N ASP A 158 -5.12 1.30 -9.57
CA ASP A 158 -6.12 1.46 -10.65
C ASP A 158 -5.60 2.26 -11.84
N ASP A 159 -4.70 3.22 -11.61
CA ASP A 159 -4.06 4.00 -12.66
C ASP A 159 -3.10 3.09 -13.46
N VAL A 160 -2.41 2.16 -12.79
CA VAL A 160 -1.56 1.15 -13.45
C VAL A 160 -2.41 0.13 -14.22
N LEU A 161 -3.51 -0.36 -13.65
CA LEU A 161 -4.48 -1.22 -14.35
C LEU A 161 -5.04 -0.54 -15.60
N SER A 162 -5.37 0.75 -15.50
CA SER A 162 -5.80 1.57 -16.64
C SER A 162 -4.68 1.67 -17.69
N GLY A 163 -3.43 1.84 -17.25
CA GLY A 163 -2.26 1.83 -18.11
C GLY A 163 -2.07 0.51 -18.87
N LEU A 164 -2.18 -0.63 -18.19
CA LEU A 164 -2.12 -1.97 -18.80
C LEU A 164 -3.19 -2.16 -19.89
N ARG A 165 -4.39 -1.62 -19.65
CA ARG A 165 -5.46 -1.58 -20.66
C ARG A 165 -5.08 -0.70 -21.86
N VAL A 166 -4.53 0.49 -21.61
CA VAL A 166 -4.15 1.44 -22.68
C VAL A 166 -3.07 0.85 -23.60
N VAL A 167 -2.05 0.21 -23.04
CA VAL A 167 -0.89 -0.27 -23.85
C VAL A 167 -1.08 -1.64 -24.46
N ALA A 168 -1.89 -2.51 -23.85
CA ALA A 168 -2.00 -3.91 -24.24
C ALA A 168 -3.44 -4.44 -24.34
N GLY A 169 -4.45 -3.61 -24.10
CA GLY A 169 -5.85 -4.03 -24.15
C GLY A 169 -6.24 -5.04 -23.07
N LEU A 170 -5.48 -5.12 -21.96
CA LEU A 170 -5.80 -6.02 -20.85
C LEU A 170 -7.11 -5.58 -20.17
N GLU A 171 -8.17 -6.33 -20.40
CA GLU A 171 -9.49 -6.12 -19.79
C GLU A 171 -9.88 -7.34 -18.95
N PRO A 172 -9.68 -7.31 -17.62
CA PRO A 172 -10.11 -8.37 -16.74
C PRO A 172 -11.64 -8.59 -16.84
N PRO A 173 -12.12 -9.83 -17.00
CA PRO A 173 -13.56 -10.10 -17.16
C PRO A 173 -14.35 -9.92 -15.85
N VAL A 174 -13.66 -9.93 -14.71
CA VAL A 174 -14.20 -9.61 -13.39
C VAL A 174 -13.31 -8.57 -12.70
N PRO A 175 -13.83 -7.81 -11.72
CA PRO A 175 -13.03 -6.82 -11.01
C PRO A 175 -11.76 -7.42 -10.39
N PRO A 176 -10.58 -6.80 -10.59
CA PRO A 176 -9.35 -7.15 -9.89
C PRO A 176 -9.50 -7.07 -8.37
N ARG A 177 -8.72 -7.89 -7.65
CA ARG A 177 -8.54 -7.72 -6.20
C ARG A 177 -7.19 -7.08 -5.96
N VAL A 178 -7.17 -6.02 -5.18
CA VAL A 178 -5.96 -5.23 -4.94
C VAL A 178 -5.70 -5.20 -3.45
N THR A 179 -4.48 -5.58 -3.06
CA THR A 179 -4.03 -5.57 -1.66
C THR A 179 -2.68 -4.87 -1.57
N ARG A 180 -2.57 -3.85 -0.71
CA ARG A 180 -1.27 -3.27 -0.33
C ARG A 180 -0.61 -4.17 0.71
N LEU A 181 0.52 -4.76 0.34
CA LEU A 181 1.28 -5.69 1.19
C LEU A 181 2.29 -4.97 2.09
N ALA A 182 2.87 -3.87 1.61
CA ALA A 182 3.87 -3.10 2.35
C ALA A 182 3.83 -1.63 1.91
N GLN A 183 4.25 -0.73 2.80
CA GLN A 183 4.61 0.64 2.44
C GLN A 183 5.73 1.13 3.33
N GLY A 184 6.60 1.98 2.80
CA GLY A 184 7.76 2.49 3.51
C GLY A 184 8.78 3.09 2.57
N THR A 185 10.05 3.08 2.97
CA THR A 185 11.14 3.62 2.15
C THR A 185 11.63 2.54 1.17
N LEU A 186 11.68 2.88 -0.12
CA LEU A 186 12.17 2.00 -1.18
C LEU A 186 13.69 2.02 -1.26
N THR A 187 14.33 0.88 -0.99
CA THR A 187 15.79 0.71 -1.12
C THR A 187 16.24 0.72 -2.58
N ALA A 188 17.56 0.90 -2.79
CA ALA A 188 18.15 0.77 -4.11
C ALA A 188 17.99 -0.65 -4.72
N GLN A 189 17.81 -1.65 -3.86
CA GLN A 189 17.60 -3.05 -4.23
C GLN A 189 16.13 -3.36 -4.57
N GLY A 190 15.21 -2.39 -4.39
CA GLY A 190 13.79 -2.56 -4.67
C GLY A 190 12.98 -3.17 -3.53
N GLU A 191 13.54 -3.16 -2.31
CA GLU A 191 12.87 -3.63 -1.10
C GLU A 191 12.16 -2.46 -0.39
N ILE A 192 11.07 -2.75 0.31
CA ILE A 192 10.37 -1.77 1.14
C ILE A 192 10.83 -1.97 2.58
N VAL A 193 11.46 -0.93 3.15
CA VAL A 193 11.84 -0.90 4.57
C VAL A 193 10.64 -0.51 5.40
N ASP A 194 10.41 -1.22 6.50
CA ASP A 194 9.30 -0.94 7.42
C ASP A 194 9.48 0.44 8.08
N PRO A 195 8.50 1.35 8.00
CA PRO A 195 8.54 2.66 8.65
C PRO A 195 8.79 2.63 10.16
N LEU A 196 8.41 1.53 10.84
CA LEU A 196 8.60 1.38 12.28
C LEU A 196 10.01 0.92 12.67
N ASP A 197 10.83 0.44 11.73
CA ASP A 197 12.21 -0.02 12.03
C ASP A 197 13.04 1.06 12.74
N ALA A 198 12.84 2.33 12.36
CA ALA A 198 13.53 3.45 12.98
C ALA A 198 13.20 3.63 14.48
N ASP A 199 12.03 3.15 14.93
CA ASP A 199 11.53 3.33 16.30
C ASP A 199 11.67 2.05 17.14
N ARG A 200 11.80 0.86 16.52
CA ARG A 200 11.97 -0.44 17.21
C ARG A 200 13.20 -0.50 18.13
N GLY A 201 14.20 0.34 17.89
CA GLY A 201 15.42 0.43 18.71
C GLY A 201 15.34 1.38 19.91
N GLY A 202 14.23 2.10 20.09
CA GLY A 202 14.03 3.12 21.13
C GLY A 202 13.79 2.60 22.55
N VAL A 203 14.13 1.34 22.87
CA VAL A 203 14.04 0.84 24.24
C VAL A 203 15.23 1.38 25.06
N GLY A 204 15.04 2.57 25.61
CA GLY A 204 15.81 3.15 26.70
C GLY A 204 15.00 4.31 27.26
N ILE A 205 14.72 4.44 28.55
CA ILE A 205 15.35 3.89 29.74
C ILE A 205 14.30 4.06 30.86
N GLY A 206 14.14 3.04 31.71
CA GLY A 206 13.52 3.28 33.00
C GLY A 206 14.37 4.29 33.76
N GLU A 207 13.77 5.40 34.16
CA GLU A 207 14.27 6.19 35.28
C GLU A 207 13.19 6.25 36.36
N ARG A 208 13.68 6.12 37.59
CA ARG A 208 13.00 5.78 38.85
C ARG A 208 11.98 6.81 39.32
#